data_AF-A0A2D8RQN4-F1
#
_entry.id   AF-A0A2D8RQN4-F1
#
_cell.length_a   1.000
_cell.length_b   1.000
_cell.length_c   1.000
_cell.angle_alpha   90.00
_cell.angle_beta   90.00
_cell.angle_gamma   90.00
#
_symmetry.space_group_name_H-M   'P 1'
#
loop_
_entity.id
_entity.type
_entity.pdbx_description
1 polymer ?
#
loop_
_entity_poly.entity_id
_entity_poly.type
_entity_poly.pdbx_seq_one_letter_code
_entity_poly.pdbx_strand_id
1 'polypeptide(L)'
;MRGPPLAVVGPSGINQVKPLSLSQKPHFHPLLGVSEIVAFDLETTGLRPKQEEITQIAAIKLGGMRMEMESSFTSYVNPGKPIPANIQALTRVRDNDVANAPSPKEAIQMLSDFAGNATLFGHDIYRFDFRFIAKHIDPEPSASRAIRFIDTMDIFEALWPDFSRLRNSLDDIAERLAAGLSSIRRHDAQGDAVLLAHVFQRIQVHPDIDNICSKVPVHEARLPALSVTTSSEADQTELFEQLSFPIRAMRF
;
A
#
# COMPACT_ATOMS: atom_id res chain seq x y z
N MET A 1 35.56 -24.57 31.55
CA MET A 1 34.15 -24.12 31.48
C MET A 1 33.75 -24.06 30.02
N ARG A 2 32.90 -24.99 29.58
CA ARG A 2 32.42 -25.10 28.18
C ARG A 2 30.99 -24.53 28.16
N GLY A 3 30.71 -23.62 27.23
CA GLY A 3 29.38 -23.04 27.04
C GLY A 3 28.35 -24.09 26.59
N PRO A 4 27.05 -23.80 26.71
CA PRO A 4 26.00 -24.75 26.33
C PRO A 4 25.97 -24.95 24.80
N PRO A 5 25.54 -26.13 24.31
CA PRO A 5 25.61 -26.48 22.90
C PRO A 5 24.54 -25.76 22.06
N LEU A 6 24.90 -25.40 20.84
CA LEU A 6 23.98 -24.96 19.78
C LEU A 6 23.08 -26.12 19.36
N ALA A 7 21.76 -25.95 19.47
CA ALA A 7 20.78 -26.91 18.97
C ALA A 7 20.60 -26.73 17.45
N VAL A 8 20.96 -27.78 16.70
CA VAL A 8 20.61 -27.97 15.30
C VAL A 8 19.18 -28.51 15.24
N VAL A 9 18.28 -27.86 14.51
CA VAL A 9 16.91 -28.35 14.24
C VAL A 9 16.75 -28.57 12.73
N GLY A 10 16.41 -29.80 12.35
CA GLY A 10 16.22 -30.25 10.97
C GLY A 10 14.89 -29.83 10.33
N PRO A 11 14.65 -30.23 9.06
CA PRO A 11 13.63 -29.65 8.21
C PRO A 11 12.30 -30.41 8.33
N SER A 12 11.43 -30.00 9.25
CA SER A 12 10.02 -30.40 9.23
C SER A 12 9.25 -29.56 10.26
N GLY A 13 8.55 -28.53 9.80
CA GLY A 13 7.72 -27.71 10.67
C GLY A 13 7.28 -26.44 9.96
N ILE A 14 6.13 -26.50 9.31
CA ILE A 14 5.40 -25.32 8.85
C ILE A 14 5.07 -24.53 10.12
N ASN A 15 5.84 -23.48 10.40
CA ASN A 15 5.51 -22.54 11.48
C ASN A 15 4.27 -21.76 11.04
N GLN A 16 3.09 -22.26 11.42
CA GLN A 16 1.91 -21.42 11.47
C GLN A 16 2.23 -20.21 12.34
N VAL A 17 2.14 -19.01 11.75
CA VAL A 17 2.30 -17.77 12.49
C VAL A 17 1.23 -17.77 13.58
N LYS A 18 1.67 -17.84 14.84
CA LYS A 18 0.77 -17.83 16.00
C LYS A 18 0.01 -16.49 15.99
N PRO A 19 -1.33 -16.47 16.07
CA PRO A 19 -2.07 -15.22 16.18
C PRO A 19 -1.58 -14.46 17.42
N LEU A 20 -1.31 -13.17 17.28
CA LEU A 20 -1.00 -12.30 18.41
C LEU A 20 -2.19 -12.35 19.39
N SER A 21 -1.93 -12.77 20.63
CA SER A 21 -2.89 -12.76 21.73
C SER A 21 -3.19 -11.31 22.11
N LEU A 22 -4.28 -10.75 21.61
CA LEU A 22 -4.75 -9.40 21.94
C LEU A 22 -5.48 -9.41 23.30
N SER A 23 -4.72 -9.34 24.39
CA SER A 23 -5.29 -9.18 25.75
C SER A 23 -5.29 -7.73 26.24
N GLN A 24 -5.19 -6.75 25.35
CA GLN A 24 -5.30 -5.34 25.67
C GLN A 24 -6.28 -4.70 24.69
N LYS A 25 -7.24 -3.91 25.22
CA LYS A 25 -8.19 -3.13 24.43
C LYS A 25 -7.41 -2.38 23.33
N PRO A 26 -7.88 -2.31 22.08
CA PRO A 26 -7.17 -1.62 21.00
C PRO A 26 -7.28 -0.12 21.27
N HIS A 27 -6.45 0.38 22.18
CA HIS A 27 -6.17 1.79 22.24
C HIS A 27 -5.26 2.08 21.05
N PHE A 28 -5.72 2.96 20.16
CA PHE A 28 -4.92 3.78 19.25
C PHE A 28 -3.42 3.57 19.43
N HIS A 29 -2.73 2.94 18.47
CA HIS A 29 -1.28 3.09 18.42
C HIS A 29 -0.99 4.40 17.71
N PRO A 30 -0.66 5.48 18.44
CA PRO A 30 -0.62 6.83 17.91
C PRO A 30 0.75 7.06 17.30
N LEU A 31 1.11 6.32 16.26
CA LEU A 31 2.43 6.52 15.67
C LEU A 31 2.58 7.88 15.05
N LEU A 32 1.49 8.52 14.62
CA LEU A 32 1.57 9.78 13.87
C LEU A 32 0.40 10.72 14.17
N GLY A 33 -0.42 10.43 15.18
CA GLY A 33 -1.63 11.22 15.47
C GLY A 33 -2.68 11.18 14.35
N VAL A 34 -2.66 10.14 13.52
CA VAL A 34 -3.56 9.93 12.38
C VAL A 34 -4.63 8.89 12.74
N SER A 35 -5.90 9.22 12.47
CA SER A 35 -7.05 8.38 12.79
C SER A 35 -7.36 7.35 11.72
N GLU A 36 -7.01 7.64 10.46
CA GLU A 36 -7.33 6.80 9.30
C GLU A 36 -6.10 6.68 8.40
N ILE A 37 -5.70 5.45 8.12
CA ILE A 37 -4.61 5.12 7.20
C ILE A 37 -5.15 4.33 6.04
N VAL A 38 -4.63 4.61 4.85
CA VAL A 38 -4.87 3.82 3.64
C VAL A 38 -3.52 3.34 3.11
N ALA A 39 -3.28 2.02 3.16
CA ALA A 39 -2.16 1.42 2.45
C ALA A 39 -2.42 1.53 0.95
N PHE A 40 -1.44 1.98 0.15
CA PHE A 40 -1.63 2.28 -1.26
C PHE A 40 -0.39 1.92 -2.07
N ASP A 41 -0.62 1.42 -3.28
CA ASP A 41 0.42 1.09 -4.27
C ASP A 41 -0.12 1.25 -5.71
N LEU A 42 0.77 1.53 -6.65
CA LEU A 42 0.46 1.54 -8.09
C LEU A 42 1.49 0.75 -8.92
N GLU A 43 1.01 0.20 -10.04
CA GLU A 43 1.85 -0.43 -11.06
C GLU A 43 1.84 0.40 -12.34
N THR A 44 2.91 0.28 -13.15
CA THR A 44 3.14 1.16 -14.31
C THR A 44 3.71 0.41 -15.51
N THR A 45 3.65 1.03 -16.69
CA THR A 45 4.34 0.57 -17.90
C THR A 45 5.86 0.71 -17.85
N GLY A 46 6.43 1.18 -16.72
CA GLY A 46 7.87 1.30 -16.49
C GLY A 46 8.22 2.42 -15.51
N LEU A 47 9.50 2.57 -15.18
CA LEU A 47 9.94 3.39 -14.04
C LEU A 47 10.03 4.91 -14.26
N ARG A 48 9.72 5.41 -15.47
CA ARG A 48 9.96 6.82 -15.84
C ARG A 48 8.64 7.58 -15.98
N PRO A 49 8.20 8.36 -14.98
CA PRO A 49 6.90 9.04 -15.01
C PRO A 49 6.65 9.90 -16.25
N LYS A 50 7.70 10.53 -16.81
CA LYS A 50 7.59 11.35 -18.02
C LYS A 50 7.25 10.56 -19.29
N GLN A 51 7.49 9.25 -19.31
CA GLN A 51 7.41 8.38 -20.50
C GLN A 51 6.42 7.22 -20.32
N GLU A 52 6.16 6.85 -19.07
CA GLU A 52 5.38 5.69 -18.67
C GLU A 52 4.08 6.10 -18.01
N GLU A 53 3.14 5.15 -17.92
CA GLU A 53 1.80 5.39 -17.42
C GLU A 53 1.34 4.30 -16.46
N ILE A 54 0.36 4.63 -15.62
CA ILE A 54 -0.23 3.74 -14.62
C ILE A 54 -1.01 2.60 -15.31
N THR A 55 -0.86 1.38 -14.80
CA THR A 55 -1.57 0.17 -15.26
C THR A 55 -2.46 -0.46 -14.20
N GLN A 56 -2.21 -0.17 -12.91
CA GLN A 56 -3.02 -0.67 -11.80
C GLN A 56 -2.88 0.28 -10.61
N ILE A 57 -3.93 0.38 -9.80
CA ILE A 57 -3.92 1.05 -8.50
C ILE A 57 -4.62 0.15 -7.49
N ALA A 58 -4.10 0.06 -6.27
CA ALA A 58 -4.84 -0.52 -5.16
C ALA A 58 -4.66 0.28 -3.87
N ALA A 59 -5.69 0.21 -3.02
CA ALA A 59 -5.71 0.87 -1.73
C ALA A 59 -6.52 0.07 -0.70
N ILE A 60 -6.10 0.06 0.55
CA ILE A 60 -6.76 -0.68 1.65
C ILE A 60 -6.84 0.20 2.89
N LYS A 61 -8.05 0.41 3.42
CA LYS A 61 -8.23 1.12 4.70
C LYS A 61 -7.76 0.24 5.87
N LEU A 62 -7.03 0.84 6.79
CA LEU A 62 -6.51 0.19 7.99
C LEU A 62 -7.28 0.67 9.22
N GLY A 63 -8.12 -0.20 9.80
CA GLY A 63 -8.90 0.06 11.00
C GLY A 63 -8.12 -0.25 12.27
N GLY A 64 -7.35 0.72 12.78
CA GLY A 64 -6.52 0.54 13.98
C GLY A 64 -5.42 -0.51 13.77
N MET A 65 -5.54 -1.68 14.42
CA MET A 65 -4.64 -2.84 14.22
C MET A 65 -5.19 -3.87 13.23
N ARG A 66 -6.41 -3.70 12.72
CA ARG A 66 -7.07 -4.69 11.86
C ARG A 66 -7.09 -4.19 10.42
N MET A 67 -6.83 -5.11 9.49
CA MET A 67 -7.18 -4.90 8.09
C MET A 67 -8.68 -5.09 7.95
N GLU A 68 -9.35 -4.12 7.34
CA GLU A 68 -10.73 -4.25 6.93
C GLU A 68 -10.71 -4.56 5.42
N MET A 69 -10.56 -5.85 5.05
CA MET A 69 -10.48 -6.23 3.64
C MET A 69 -11.74 -5.84 2.84
N GLU A 70 -12.89 -5.75 3.51
CA GLU A 70 -14.15 -5.24 2.95
C GLU A 70 -14.08 -3.74 2.61
N SER A 71 -13.04 -3.04 3.07
CA SER A 71 -12.71 -1.66 2.75
C SER A 71 -11.45 -1.59 1.88
N SER A 72 -11.47 -2.24 0.71
CA SER A 72 -10.40 -2.18 -0.30
C SER A 72 -10.88 -1.59 -1.62
N PHE A 73 -9.97 -0.94 -2.33
CA PHE A 73 -10.14 -0.44 -3.68
C PHE A 73 -9.05 -1.06 -4.54
N THR A 74 -9.40 -1.54 -5.73
CA THR A 74 -8.44 -2.01 -6.73
C THR A 74 -8.99 -1.70 -8.10
N SER A 75 -8.16 -1.17 -8.99
CA SER A 75 -8.53 -0.85 -10.35
C SER A 75 -7.38 -1.17 -11.30
N TYR A 76 -7.69 -1.84 -12.41
CA TYR A 76 -6.84 -1.75 -13.59
C TYR A 76 -6.94 -0.35 -14.16
N VAL A 77 -5.91 0.08 -14.88
CA VAL A 77 -5.85 1.41 -15.49
C VAL A 77 -5.43 1.24 -16.94
N ASN A 78 -6.18 1.84 -17.86
CA ASN A 78 -5.80 1.87 -19.27
C ASN A 78 -4.69 2.92 -19.46
N PRO A 79 -3.43 2.52 -19.73
CA PRO A 79 -2.33 3.45 -19.88
C PRO A 79 -2.37 4.23 -21.21
N GLY A 80 -3.31 3.93 -22.12
CA GLY A 80 -3.40 4.52 -23.45
C GLY A 80 -2.24 4.15 -24.39
N LYS A 81 -1.42 3.15 -24.00
CA LYS A 81 -0.25 2.66 -24.73
C LYS A 81 -0.02 1.17 -24.47
N PRO A 82 0.70 0.45 -25.34
CA PRO A 82 1.07 -0.93 -25.05
C PRO A 82 1.94 -1.06 -23.80
N ILE A 83 1.68 -2.08 -22.98
CA ILE A 83 2.51 -2.43 -21.82
C ILE A 83 3.74 -3.21 -22.31
N PRO A 84 4.98 -2.80 -22.00
CA PRO A 84 6.18 -3.53 -22.42
C PRO A 84 6.21 -4.97 -21.92
N ALA A 85 6.69 -5.92 -22.74
CA ALA A 85 6.65 -7.35 -22.42
C ALA A 85 7.38 -7.71 -21.11
N ASN A 86 8.47 -7.01 -20.78
CA ASN A 86 9.18 -7.20 -19.51
C ASN A 86 8.34 -6.75 -18.30
N ILE A 87 7.51 -5.71 -18.47
CA ILE A 87 6.58 -5.26 -17.44
C ILE A 87 5.40 -6.21 -17.35
N GLN A 88 4.82 -6.66 -18.46
CA GLN A 88 3.80 -7.70 -18.44
C GLN A 88 4.31 -8.98 -17.76
N ALA A 89 5.58 -9.35 -17.94
CA ALA A 89 6.16 -10.50 -17.26
C ALA A 89 6.31 -10.28 -15.74
N LEU A 90 6.66 -9.05 -15.34
CA LEU A 90 6.83 -8.65 -13.95
C LEU A 90 5.49 -8.57 -13.21
N THR A 91 4.57 -7.75 -13.74
CA THR A 91 3.31 -7.42 -13.07
C THR A 91 2.17 -8.37 -13.41
N ARG A 92 2.29 -9.10 -14.52
CA ARG A 92 1.25 -9.96 -15.12
C ARG A 92 -0.01 -9.23 -15.52
N VAL A 93 0.05 -7.90 -15.64
CA VAL A 93 -0.98 -7.08 -16.27
C VAL A 93 -0.70 -7.05 -17.77
N ARG A 94 -1.70 -7.43 -18.58
CA ARG A 94 -1.63 -7.50 -20.04
C ARG A 94 -2.49 -6.41 -20.67
N ASP A 95 -2.22 -6.09 -21.93
CA ASP A 95 -2.99 -5.08 -22.67
C ASP A 95 -4.51 -5.38 -22.67
N ASN A 96 -4.89 -6.67 -22.71
CA ASN A 96 -6.29 -7.08 -22.66
C ASN A 96 -6.96 -6.84 -21.29
N ASP A 97 -6.19 -6.86 -20.20
CA ASP A 97 -6.73 -6.64 -18.85
C ASP A 97 -7.10 -5.17 -18.64
N VAL A 98 -6.42 -4.26 -19.35
CA VAL A 98 -6.57 -2.81 -19.20
C VAL A 98 -7.36 -2.16 -20.34
N ALA A 99 -7.72 -2.88 -21.40
CA ALA A 99 -8.30 -2.31 -22.62
C ALA A 99 -9.58 -1.49 -22.38
N ASN A 100 -10.43 -1.94 -21.46
CA ASN A 100 -11.69 -1.27 -21.09
C ASN A 100 -11.64 -0.65 -19.68
N ALA A 101 -10.45 -0.60 -19.07
CA ALA A 101 -10.27 -0.04 -17.75
C ALA A 101 -10.33 1.51 -17.79
N PRO A 102 -10.59 2.17 -16.66
CA PRO A 102 -10.56 3.63 -16.57
C PRO A 102 -9.22 4.22 -17.02
N SER A 103 -9.24 5.45 -17.51
CA SER A 103 -8.02 6.23 -17.75
C SER A 103 -7.28 6.52 -16.43
N PRO A 104 -5.99 6.89 -16.48
CA PRO A 104 -5.24 7.21 -15.26
C PRO A 104 -5.88 8.34 -14.45
N LYS A 105 -6.42 9.37 -15.13
CA LYS A 105 -7.12 10.48 -14.48
C LYS A 105 -8.34 10.00 -13.70
N GLU A 106 -9.16 9.12 -14.29
CA GLU A 106 -10.35 8.56 -13.63
C GLU A 106 -9.96 7.66 -12.46
N ALA A 107 -8.98 6.77 -12.62
CA ALA A 107 -8.54 5.87 -11.56
C ALA A 107 -7.94 6.62 -10.36
N ILE A 108 -7.19 7.72 -10.61
CA ILE A 108 -6.67 8.60 -9.55
C ILE A 108 -7.81 9.35 -8.84
N GLN A 109 -8.87 9.75 -9.56
CA GLN A 109 -10.05 10.35 -8.93
C GLN A 109 -10.74 9.33 -8.00
N MET A 110 -10.94 8.10 -8.46
CA MET A 110 -11.49 7.01 -7.64
C MET A 110 -10.65 6.74 -6.39
N LEU A 111 -9.31 6.74 -6.52
CA LEU A 111 -8.40 6.66 -5.37
C LEU A 111 -8.63 7.82 -4.39
N SER A 112 -8.75 9.05 -4.89
CA SER A 112 -8.97 10.23 -4.04
C SER A 112 -10.27 10.12 -3.25
N ASP A 113 -11.34 9.69 -3.92
CA ASP A 113 -12.66 9.52 -3.31
C ASP A 113 -12.64 8.39 -2.28
N PHE A 114 -12.00 7.27 -2.60
CA PHE A 114 -11.83 6.15 -1.67
C PHE A 114 -11.01 6.52 -0.43
N ALA A 115 -9.89 7.24 -0.63
CA ALA A 115 -9.00 7.64 0.44
C ALA A 115 -9.62 8.70 1.36
N GLY A 116 -10.52 9.55 0.84
CA GLY A 116 -11.13 10.63 1.62
C GLY A 116 -10.05 11.47 2.31
N ASN A 117 -10.17 11.68 3.62
CA ASN A 117 -9.18 12.44 4.40
C ASN A 117 -8.10 11.57 5.07
N ALA A 118 -8.07 10.27 4.77
CA ALA A 118 -7.09 9.35 5.34
C ALA A 118 -5.65 9.71 4.93
N THR A 119 -4.69 9.36 5.77
CA THR A 119 -3.27 9.48 5.42
C THR A 119 -2.85 8.27 4.60
N LEU A 120 -2.22 8.50 3.44
CA LEU A 120 -1.71 7.40 2.63
C LEU A 120 -0.45 6.81 3.25
N PHE A 121 -0.29 5.49 3.14
CA PHE A 121 0.87 4.74 3.59
C PHE A 121 1.39 3.91 2.43
N GLY A 122 2.62 4.17 2.00
CA GLY A 122 3.20 3.52 0.82
C GLY A 122 4.71 3.35 0.93
N HIS A 123 5.30 2.77 -0.11
CA HIS A 123 6.74 2.51 -0.18
C HIS A 123 7.38 3.26 -1.32
N ASP A 124 8.35 4.14 -1.03
CA ASP A 124 8.94 5.08 -1.99
C ASP A 124 7.88 5.98 -2.69
N ILE A 125 6.72 6.13 -2.03
CA ILE A 125 5.49 6.73 -2.57
C ILE A 125 5.70 8.17 -3.05
N TYR A 126 6.58 8.93 -2.39
CA TYR A 126 6.88 10.31 -2.79
C TYR A 126 7.68 10.40 -4.10
N ARG A 127 8.65 9.49 -4.26
CA ARG A 127 9.62 9.50 -5.36
C ARG A 127 9.11 8.72 -6.56
N PHE A 128 8.16 7.80 -6.35
CA PHE A 128 7.57 6.98 -7.39
C PHE A 128 6.11 7.36 -7.65
N ASP A 129 5.16 6.90 -6.83
CA ASP A 129 3.73 6.96 -7.10
C ASP A 129 3.21 8.38 -7.34
N PHE A 130 3.58 9.32 -6.46
CA PHE A 130 3.14 10.71 -6.59
C PHE A 130 3.71 11.40 -7.83
N ARG A 131 4.78 10.89 -8.44
CA ARG A 131 5.27 11.40 -9.73
C ARG A 131 4.36 11.01 -10.88
N PHE A 132 3.73 9.85 -10.82
CA PHE A 132 2.71 9.44 -11.78
C PHE A 132 1.40 10.18 -11.55
N ILE A 133 0.96 10.28 -10.29
CA ILE A 133 -0.27 10.99 -9.92
C ILE A 133 -0.21 12.46 -10.38
N ALA A 134 0.91 13.14 -10.13
CA ALA A 134 1.06 14.56 -10.44
C ALA A 134 0.87 14.91 -11.94
N LYS A 135 1.05 13.96 -12.85
CA LYS A 135 0.82 14.17 -14.30
C LYS A 135 -0.65 14.39 -14.64
N HIS A 136 -1.54 13.86 -13.81
CA HIS A 136 -2.99 13.82 -14.04
C HIS A 136 -3.75 14.77 -13.13
N ILE A 137 -3.06 15.46 -12.23
CA ILE A 137 -3.62 16.55 -11.45
C ILE A 137 -3.81 17.77 -12.36
N ASP A 138 -5.04 18.28 -12.37
CA ASP A 138 -5.36 19.50 -13.08
C ASP A 138 -4.67 20.71 -12.41
N PRO A 139 -4.07 21.63 -13.19
CA PRO A 139 -3.37 22.80 -12.65
C PRO A 139 -4.27 23.78 -11.92
N GLU A 140 -5.59 23.74 -12.12
CA GLU A 140 -6.52 24.62 -11.42
C GLU A 140 -6.44 24.40 -9.89
N PRO A 141 -6.26 25.47 -9.08
CA PRO A 141 -6.08 25.33 -7.63
C PRO A 141 -7.19 24.57 -6.91
N SER A 142 -8.43 24.67 -7.41
CA SER A 142 -9.62 24.00 -6.86
C SER A 142 -9.77 22.54 -7.28
N ALA A 143 -9.03 22.11 -8.31
CA ALA A 143 -9.16 20.76 -8.86
C ALA A 143 -8.36 19.71 -8.07
N SER A 144 -7.58 20.14 -7.08
CA SER A 144 -6.83 19.24 -6.20
C SER A 144 -6.86 19.69 -4.75
N ARG A 145 -6.56 18.75 -3.86
CA ARG A 145 -6.49 18.96 -2.41
C ARG A 145 -5.20 18.38 -1.86
N ALA A 146 -4.77 18.92 -0.72
CA ALA A 146 -3.66 18.32 0.03
C ALA A 146 -4.09 16.95 0.57
N ILE A 147 -3.19 15.99 0.51
CA ILE A 147 -3.29 14.71 1.19
C ILE A 147 -2.02 14.49 1.99
N ARG A 148 -2.15 13.93 3.20
CA ARG A 148 -1.00 13.53 4.00
C ARG A 148 -0.55 12.14 3.58
N PHE A 149 0.74 11.88 3.63
CA PHE A 149 1.25 10.52 3.45
C PHE A 149 2.47 10.23 4.31
N ILE A 150 2.74 8.94 4.47
CA ILE A 150 3.85 8.38 5.23
C ILE A 150 4.57 7.41 4.30
N ASP A 151 5.88 7.60 4.17
CA ASP A 151 6.72 6.69 3.41
C ASP A 151 7.36 5.67 4.35
N THR A 152 7.19 4.40 4.05
CA THR A 152 7.84 3.31 4.80
C THR A 152 9.36 3.45 4.80
N MET A 153 9.94 4.11 3.79
CA MET A 153 11.37 4.41 3.71
C MET A 153 11.85 5.26 4.90
N ASP A 154 11.08 6.27 5.31
CA ASP A 154 11.44 7.14 6.42
C ASP A 154 11.38 6.39 7.76
N ILE A 155 10.39 5.51 7.93
CA ILE A 155 10.29 4.65 9.10
C ILE A 155 11.48 3.69 9.15
N PHE A 156 11.86 3.12 8.00
CA PHE A 156 12.99 2.20 7.92
C PHE A 156 14.33 2.88 8.22
N GLU A 157 14.53 4.10 7.73
CA GLU A 157 15.71 4.89 8.06
C GLU A 157 15.77 5.20 9.56
N ALA A 158 14.62 5.50 10.19
CA ALA A 158 14.56 5.79 11.62
C ALA A 158 14.78 4.54 12.50
N LEU A 159 14.25 3.37 12.12
CA LEU A 159 14.42 2.11 12.86
C LEU A 159 15.79 1.46 12.63
N TRP A 160 16.28 1.49 11.39
CA TRP A 160 17.46 0.74 10.97
C TRP A 160 18.33 1.51 9.96
N PRO A 161 18.98 2.61 10.37
CA PRO A 161 19.69 3.52 9.46
C PRO A 161 20.83 2.88 8.66
N ASP A 162 21.51 1.86 9.21
CA ASP A 162 22.57 1.15 8.49
C ASP A 162 22.02 0.13 7.50
N PHE A 163 20.88 -0.50 7.82
CA PHE A 163 20.25 -1.49 6.95
C PHE A 163 19.57 -0.79 5.76
N SER A 164 18.85 0.30 6.01
CA SER A 164 18.09 1.04 4.99
C SER A 164 18.97 1.60 3.86
N ARG A 165 20.27 1.81 4.11
CA ARG A 165 21.25 2.22 3.09
C ARG A 165 21.65 1.10 2.12
N LEU A 166 21.53 -0.15 2.57
CA LEU A 166 21.93 -1.34 1.82
C LEU A 166 20.74 -2.03 1.16
N ARG A 167 19.61 -2.04 1.86
CA ARG A 167 18.40 -2.81 1.54
C ARG A 167 17.18 -2.04 2.00
N ASN A 168 16.32 -1.72 1.07
CA ASN A 168 15.17 -0.88 1.31
C ASN A 168 14.04 -1.14 0.31
N SER A 169 13.97 -2.32 -0.30
CA SER A 169 12.76 -2.70 -1.03
C SER A 169 11.64 -3.06 -0.05
N LEU A 170 10.39 -3.03 -0.50
CA LEU A 170 9.27 -3.52 0.30
C LEU A 170 9.48 -4.99 0.74
N ASP A 171 10.15 -5.81 -0.06
CA ASP A 171 10.54 -7.20 0.27
C ASP A 171 11.50 -7.24 1.45
N ASP A 172 12.59 -6.47 1.39
CA ASP A 172 13.59 -6.41 2.47
C ASP A 172 12.93 -5.94 3.78
N ILE A 173 12.00 -5.00 3.67
CA ILE A 173 11.23 -4.46 4.79
C ILE A 173 10.33 -5.54 5.40
N ALA A 174 9.53 -6.18 4.55
CA ALA A 174 8.60 -7.22 4.94
C ALA A 174 9.30 -8.42 5.60
N GLU A 175 10.42 -8.86 5.04
CA GLU A 175 11.23 -9.94 5.58
C GLU A 175 11.77 -9.59 6.96
N ARG A 176 12.33 -8.38 7.11
CA ARG A 176 12.89 -7.92 8.38
C ARG A 176 11.85 -7.82 9.49
N LEU A 177 10.62 -7.42 9.14
CA LEU A 177 9.50 -7.32 10.07
C LEU A 177 8.74 -8.65 10.28
N ALA A 178 9.11 -9.71 9.55
CA ALA A 178 8.35 -10.96 9.46
C ALA A 178 6.87 -10.73 9.10
N ALA A 179 6.61 -9.84 8.15
CA ALA A 179 5.28 -9.40 7.72
C ALA A 179 4.54 -10.40 6.82
N GLY A 180 5.12 -11.58 6.52
CA GLY A 180 4.43 -12.66 5.80
C GLY A 180 4.39 -12.44 4.28
N LEU A 181 5.57 -12.48 3.65
CA LEU A 181 5.75 -12.28 2.21
C LEU A 181 5.29 -13.48 1.36
N SER A 182 5.41 -14.70 1.89
CA SER A 182 5.34 -15.95 1.10
C SER A 182 3.97 -16.27 0.49
N SER A 183 2.89 -15.66 0.99
CA SER A 183 1.52 -15.86 0.49
C SER A 183 1.00 -14.69 -0.35
N ILE A 184 1.84 -13.68 -0.59
CA ILE A 184 1.44 -12.44 -1.27
C ILE A 184 2.09 -12.42 -2.66
N ARG A 185 1.28 -12.15 -3.67
CA ARG A 185 1.79 -11.92 -5.02
C ARG A 185 2.46 -10.54 -5.05
N ARG A 186 3.70 -10.50 -5.52
CA ARG A 186 4.48 -9.26 -5.66
C ARG A 186 4.42 -8.70 -7.06
N HIS A 187 4.67 -7.39 -7.17
CA HIS A 187 4.50 -6.61 -8.38
C HIS A 187 3.04 -6.68 -8.87
N ASP A 188 2.14 -6.53 -7.91
CA ASP A 188 0.71 -6.56 -8.12
C ASP A 188 0.15 -5.57 -7.10
N ALA A 189 -0.45 -4.48 -7.57
CA ALA A 189 -0.78 -3.35 -6.67
C ALA A 189 -1.62 -3.80 -5.47
N GLN A 190 -2.55 -4.74 -5.68
CA GLN A 190 -3.36 -5.29 -4.59
C GLN A 190 -2.52 -6.10 -3.61
N GLY A 191 -1.67 -7.01 -4.12
CA GLY A 191 -0.74 -7.76 -3.29
C GLY A 191 0.22 -6.87 -2.49
N ASP A 192 0.80 -5.86 -3.13
CA ASP A 192 1.71 -4.91 -2.51
C ASP A 192 1.00 -4.02 -1.46
N ALA A 193 -0.23 -3.58 -1.72
CA ALA A 193 -1.06 -2.88 -0.72
C ALA A 193 -1.40 -3.77 0.50
N VAL A 194 -1.67 -5.06 0.31
CA VAL A 194 -1.86 -6.02 1.42
C VAL A 194 -0.55 -6.19 2.20
N LEU A 195 0.58 -6.28 1.53
CA LEU A 195 1.87 -6.41 2.19
C LEU A 195 2.20 -5.15 3.01
N LEU A 196 1.93 -3.96 2.47
CA LEU A 196 2.04 -2.69 3.18
C LEU A 196 1.16 -2.66 4.43
N ALA A 197 -0.06 -3.20 4.35
CA ALA A 197 -0.93 -3.32 5.53
C ALA A 197 -0.32 -4.23 6.61
N HIS A 198 0.27 -5.37 6.24
CA HIS A 198 1.00 -6.22 7.19
C HIS A 198 2.24 -5.52 7.77
N VAL A 199 3.00 -4.82 6.93
CA VAL A 199 4.17 -4.03 7.36
C VAL A 199 3.74 -2.98 8.38
N PHE A 200 2.65 -2.27 8.11
CA PHE A 200 2.08 -1.29 9.03
C PHE A 200 1.72 -1.91 10.39
N GLN A 201 1.02 -3.06 10.39
CA GLN A 201 0.69 -3.79 11.63
C GLN A 201 1.93 -4.21 12.42
N ARG A 202 3.01 -4.60 11.73
CA ARG A 202 4.28 -4.97 12.39
C ARG A 202 5.00 -3.76 12.96
N ILE A 203 5.00 -2.63 12.26
CA ILE A 203 5.56 -1.37 12.74
C ILE A 203 4.82 -0.90 13.99
N GLN A 204 3.49 -1.01 14.02
CA GLN A 204 2.66 -0.66 15.17
C GLN A 204 2.99 -1.42 16.46
N VAL A 205 3.66 -2.58 16.38
CA VAL A 205 4.04 -3.35 17.58
C VAL A 205 5.56 -3.43 17.75
N HIS A 206 6.32 -2.65 16.97
CA HIS A 206 7.77 -2.66 17.04
C HIS A 206 8.23 -1.97 18.35
N PRO A 207 9.15 -2.56 19.14
CA PRO A 207 9.50 -2.07 20.48
C PRO A 207 10.07 -0.64 20.49
N ASP A 208 10.74 -0.22 19.42
CA ASP A 208 11.34 1.11 19.32
C ASP A 208 10.42 2.17 18.71
N ILE A 209 9.19 1.82 18.36
CA ILE A 209 8.36 2.70 17.54
C ILE A 209 7.98 3.99 18.27
N ASP A 210 7.73 3.93 19.58
CA ASP A 210 7.45 5.10 20.42
C ASP A 210 8.66 6.05 20.53
N ASN A 211 9.88 5.53 20.35
CA ASN A 211 11.11 6.32 20.40
C ASN A 211 11.38 7.09 19.10
N ILE A 212 10.77 6.65 18.00
CA ILE A 212 11.01 7.21 16.67
C ILE A 212 9.78 7.88 16.05
N CYS A 213 8.57 7.65 16.58
CA CYS A 213 7.31 8.13 16.02
C CYS A 213 7.30 9.65 15.78
N SER A 214 7.86 10.43 16.70
CA SER A 214 7.98 11.89 16.59
C SER A 214 9.01 12.36 15.55
N LYS A 215 9.86 11.46 15.05
CA LYS A 215 10.91 11.74 14.06
C LYS A 215 10.51 11.30 12.65
N VAL A 216 9.51 10.42 12.52
CA VAL A 216 9.01 9.99 11.21
C VAL A 216 8.23 11.16 10.59
N PRO A 217 8.67 11.70 9.45
CA PRO A 217 7.98 12.77 8.79
C PRO A 217 6.61 12.29 8.28
N VAL A 218 5.61 13.17 8.42
CA VAL A 218 4.36 13.08 7.68
C VAL A 218 4.42 14.14 6.60
N HIS A 219 4.43 13.70 5.35
CA HIS A 219 4.57 14.56 4.19
C HIS A 219 3.22 14.99 3.65
N GLU A 220 3.24 15.94 2.72
CA GLU A 220 2.06 16.36 1.97
C GLU A 220 2.28 16.19 0.46
N ALA A 221 1.23 15.75 -0.22
CA ALA A 221 1.13 15.68 -1.66
C ALA A 221 -0.25 16.16 -2.10
N ARG A 222 -0.59 15.97 -3.38
CA ARG A 222 -1.89 16.37 -3.94
C ARG A 222 -2.59 15.18 -4.58
N LEU A 223 -3.87 15.07 -4.29
CA LEU A 223 -4.84 14.24 -5.02
C LEU A 223 -5.89 15.17 -5.66
N PRO A 224 -6.67 14.69 -6.64
CA PRO A 224 -7.83 15.43 -7.12
C PRO A 224 -8.76 15.82 -5.97
N ALA A 225 -9.47 16.94 -6.13
CA ALA A 225 -10.54 17.29 -5.20
C ALA A 225 -11.56 16.15 -5.13
N LEU A 226 -12.17 15.95 -3.96
CA LEU A 226 -13.19 14.92 -3.80
C LEU A 226 -14.35 15.20 -4.75
N SER A 227 -14.87 14.16 -5.39
CA SER A 227 -16.09 14.24 -6.18
C SER A 227 -17.23 14.73 -5.28
N VAL A 228 -18.03 15.69 -5.77
CA VAL A 228 -19.24 16.12 -5.07
C VAL A 228 -20.27 15.01 -5.19
N THR A 229 -20.33 14.11 -4.22
CA THR A 229 -21.38 13.08 -4.19
C THR A 229 -22.70 13.73 -3.79
N THR A 230 -23.62 13.89 -4.74
CA THR A 230 -25.04 14.05 -4.43
C THR A 230 -25.70 12.68 -4.29
N SER A 231 -25.21 11.82 -3.39
CA SER A 231 -25.93 10.59 -3.01
C SER A 231 -25.31 9.91 -1.79
N SER A 232 -26.18 9.31 -0.99
CA SER A 232 -25.92 8.68 0.31
C SER A 232 -24.93 7.50 0.25
N GLU A 233 -24.33 7.15 1.39
CA GLU A 233 -23.37 6.04 1.60
C GLU A 233 -23.74 4.68 0.94
N ALA A 234 -25.04 4.42 0.69
CA ALA A 234 -25.49 3.21 0.00
C ALA A 234 -25.09 3.14 -1.49
N ASP A 235 -25.04 4.27 -2.21
CA ASP A 235 -24.77 4.31 -3.66
C ASP A 235 -23.29 4.06 -4.01
N GLN A 236 -22.37 4.46 -3.11
CA GLN A 236 -20.95 4.25 -3.32
C GLN A 236 -20.59 2.76 -3.27
N THR A 237 -21.23 2.00 -2.37
CA THR A 237 -20.97 0.56 -2.21
C THR A 237 -21.33 -0.22 -3.48
N GLU A 238 -22.45 0.11 -4.14
CA GLU A 238 -22.86 -0.53 -5.40
C GLU A 238 -21.93 -0.20 -6.59
N LEU A 239 -21.47 1.06 -6.68
CA LEU A 239 -20.56 1.47 -7.75
C LEU A 239 -19.16 0.81 -7.60
N PHE A 240 -18.69 0.67 -6.36
CA PHE A 240 -17.43 -0.01 -6.07
C PHE A 240 -17.54 -1.54 -6.26
N GLU A 241 -18.66 -2.18 -5.94
CA GLU A 241 -18.84 -3.62 -6.21
C GLU A 241 -18.88 -3.96 -7.70
N GLN A 242 -19.42 -3.08 -8.56
CA GLN A 242 -19.45 -3.32 -10.01
C GLN A 242 -18.08 -3.18 -10.70
N LEU A 243 -17.15 -2.45 -10.09
CA LEU A 243 -15.80 -2.22 -10.61
C LEU A 243 -14.73 -3.08 -9.91
N SER A 244 -15.08 -3.73 -8.80
CA SER A 244 -14.19 -4.61 -8.04
C SER A 244 -14.36 -6.05 -8.50
N PHE A 245 -13.27 -6.68 -8.96
CA PHE A 245 -13.29 -8.11 -9.29
C PHE A 245 -13.59 -8.94 -8.03
N PRO A 246 -14.47 -9.95 -8.10
CA PRO A 246 -14.72 -10.82 -6.95
C PRO A 246 -13.44 -11.56 -6.56
N ILE A 247 -13.01 -11.37 -5.32
CA ILE A 247 -11.92 -12.14 -4.71
C ILE A 247 -12.34 -13.61 -4.73
N ARG A 248 -11.70 -14.41 -5.59
CA ARG A 248 -11.76 -15.87 -5.44
C ARG A 248 -11.07 -16.19 -4.12
N ALA A 249 -11.87 -16.55 -3.11
CA ALA A 249 -11.38 -17.09 -1.86
C ALA A 249 -10.37 -18.21 -2.16
N MET A 250 -9.08 -17.93 -1.96
CA MET A 250 -8.07 -18.97 -1.83
C MET A 250 -8.41 -19.70 -0.52
N ARG A 251 -9.08 -20.84 -0.65
CA ARG A 251 -9.17 -21.81 0.43
C ARG A 251 -7.76 -22.34 0.69
N PHE A 252 -7.23 -22.03 1.87
CA PHE A 252 -6.05 -22.67 2.43
C PHE A 252 -6.33 -24.15 2.74
#